data_AF-A0A554VBD9-F1
#
_entry.id   AF-A0A554VBD9-F1
#
_cell.length_a   1.000
_cell.length_b   1.000
_cell.length_c   1.000
_cell.angle_alpha   90.00
_cell.angle_beta   90.00
_cell.angle_gamma   90.00
#
_symmetry.space_group_name_H-M   'P 1'
#
loop_
_entity.id
_entity.type
_entity.pdbx_description
1 polymer ?
#
loop_
_entity_poly.entity_id
_entity_poly.type
_entity_poly.pdbx_seq_one_letter_code
_entity_poly.pdbx_strand_id
1 'polypeptide(L)'
;MNKSLVWGLLCLILTLSQTSFAQDCAERVAVAKDYLEIAESLSPEFREKLRQSILPCVNNGTPNAIYLAAVYSLLTNPTEDQKTVSFKIIKQYAENGNVSAYKRLAVLYKKGIGTDVNLDESQKWFELSSNEGDSFAKYALGYFQMKGIAGEQQDYQAARNSFQSSTYPMANHWSAVMDYFGYGTTANPTKALSILDANDIKNSEILAAFLRAEQGAPEPTISPQELNLINSFDDVIETITFDDINKRFEAKIVEFDWEKEKVKRVENVKFSFNASGSGLAYDIEIAGTVLQGNATYGAENIMTLEGVTFPIKRLYKDSDKDKVTYTVKDIKFDLIPIGDITYVVGKINADIIDFKESSPPLYVILKPVPEPEPEPTVAEIKSISPNPTSSSFTVHYFKPEQANSYLILRQNGPELARTPTNTKKGNFQVTFDELLFYPSGIYYVQLFVNGVGVDSKQVVKQ
;
A
#
# COMPACT_ATOMS: atom_id res chain seq x y z
N MET A 1 -79.49 31.99 -22.55
CA MET A 1 -78.41 31.00 -22.74
C MET A 1 -78.47 29.97 -21.62
N ASN A 2 -78.32 28.68 -21.95
CA ASN A 2 -78.58 27.59 -21.01
C ASN A 2 -77.38 27.35 -20.06
N LYS A 3 -77.62 27.34 -18.74
CA LYS A 3 -76.54 27.22 -17.74
C LYS A 3 -75.82 25.86 -17.79
N SER A 4 -76.47 24.79 -18.27
CA SER A 4 -75.80 23.49 -18.45
C SER A 4 -74.74 23.51 -19.55
N LEU A 5 -74.89 24.34 -20.59
CA LEU A 5 -73.90 24.45 -21.67
C LEU A 5 -72.59 25.06 -21.16
N VAL A 6 -72.68 26.04 -20.26
CA VAL A 6 -71.52 26.73 -19.67
C VAL A 6 -70.71 25.79 -18.77
N TRP A 7 -71.39 24.95 -17.98
CA TRP A 7 -70.72 23.94 -17.15
C TRP A 7 -70.17 22.76 -17.96
N GLY A 8 -70.84 22.36 -19.05
CA GLY A 8 -70.33 21.36 -20.00
C GLY A 8 -69.03 21.81 -20.68
N LEU A 9 -68.97 23.07 -21.15
CA LEU A 9 -67.75 23.63 -21.72
C LEU A 9 -66.64 23.86 -20.67
N LEU A 10 -66.97 24.24 -19.42
CA LEU A 10 -65.94 24.35 -18.38
C LEU A 10 -65.30 23.00 -18.03
N CYS A 11 -66.08 21.91 -17.98
CA CYS A 11 -65.52 20.57 -17.81
C CYS A 11 -64.66 20.15 -19.01
N LEU A 12 -65.07 20.46 -20.25
CA LEU A 12 -64.28 20.14 -21.44
C LEU A 12 -62.95 20.91 -21.48
N ILE A 13 -62.94 22.16 -21.01
CA ILE A 13 -61.71 22.99 -20.95
C ILE A 13 -60.81 22.55 -19.77
N LEU A 14 -61.37 22.06 -18.67
CA LEU A 14 -60.60 21.48 -17.55
C LEU A 14 -60.02 20.10 -17.87
N THR A 15 -60.60 19.33 -18.79
CA THR A 15 -59.97 18.10 -19.32
C THR A 15 -58.95 18.39 -20.43
N LEU A 16 -59.02 19.56 -21.09
CA LEU A 16 -58.07 20.00 -22.13
C LEU A 16 -56.86 20.79 -21.62
N SER A 17 -56.80 21.12 -20.32
CA SER A 17 -55.64 21.80 -19.71
C SER A 17 -54.68 20.87 -18.96
N GLN A 18 -55.09 19.62 -18.66
CA GLN A 18 -54.20 18.60 -18.09
C GLN A 18 -53.36 17.86 -19.15
N THR A 19 -53.77 17.91 -20.41
CA THR A 19 -53.06 17.25 -21.52
C THR A 19 -51.74 17.93 -21.87
N SER A 20 -51.64 19.26 -21.78
CA SER A 20 -50.44 19.99 -22.23
C SER A 20 -49.17 19.69 -21.43
N PHE A 21 -49.26 19.51 -20.11
CA PHE A 21 -48.10 19.20 -19.27
C PHE A 21 -47.70 17.72 -19.33
N ALA A 22 -48.67 16.80 -19.39
CA ALA A 22 -48.37 15.36 -19.46
C ALA A 22 -47.76 14.97 -20.82
N GLN A 23 -48.18 15.64 -21.90
CA GLN A 23 -47.72 15.36 -23.26
C GLN A 23 -46.27 15.83 -23.52
N ASP A 24 -45.84 16.90 -22.86
CA ASP A 24 -44.46 17.44 -22.88
C ASP A 24 -43.48 16.54 -22.07
N CYS A 25 -43.96 15.88 -21.01
CA CYS A 25 -43.09 15.05 -20.17
C CYS A 25 -42.51 13.82 -20.85
N ALA A 26 -43.19 13.24 -21.86
CA ALA A 26 -42.62 12.15 -22.65
C ALA A 26 -41.42 12.61 -23.48
N GLU A 27 -41.53 13.78 -24.13
CA GLU A 27 -40.48 14.37 -24.97
C GLU A 27 -39.27 14.80 -24.12
N ARG A 28 -39.50 15.50 -22.99
CA ARG A 28 -38.44 15.89 -22.05
C ARG A 28 -37.68 14.69 -21.50
N VAL A 29 -38.38 13.61 -21.16
CA VAL A 29 -37.77 12.35 -20.69
C VAL A 29 -36.99 11.66 -21.80
N ALA A 30 -37.48 11.67 -23.05
CA ALA A 30 -36.76 11.12 -24.19
C ALA A 30 -35.45 11.88 -24.42
N VAL A 31 -35.49 13.21 -24.53
CA VAL A 31 -34.28 14.05 -24.65
C VAL A 31 -33.31 13.81 -23.49
N ALA A 32 -33.79 13.83 -22.25
CA ALA A 32 -32.93 13.57 -21.09
C ALA A 32 -32.35 12.13 -21.08
N LYS A 33 -33.01 11.15 -21.69
CA LYS A 33 -32.49 9.79 -21.85
C LYS A 33 -31.44 9.71 -22.96
N ASP A 34 -31.66 10.35 -24.10
CA ASP A 34 -30.75 10.27 -25.26
C ASP A 34 -29.37 10.88 -24.95
N TYR A 35 -29.33 11.96 -24.16
CA TYR A 35 -28.07 12.55 -23.68
C TYR A 35 -27.39 11.76 -22.55
N LEU A 36 -28.03 10.73 -21.98
CA LEU A 36 -27.53 10.05 -20.79
C LEU A 36 -26.29 9.21 -21.05
N GLU A 37 -26.13 8.66 -22.25
CA GLU A 37 -24.98 7.82 -22.63
C GLU A 37 -23.69 8.65 -22.74
N ILE A 38 -23.81 9.89 -23.21
CA ILE A 38 -22.69 10.85 -23.34
C ILE A 38 -22.59 11.82 -22.15
N ALA A 39 -23.38 11.62 -21.08
CA ALA A 39 -23.55 12.63 -20.04
C ALA A 39 -22.24 13.03 -19.33
N GLU A 40 -21.27 12.12 -19.25
CA GLU A 40 -19.95 12.40 -18.65
C GLU A 40 -19.10 13.37 -19.49
N SER A 41 -19.24 13.39 -20.83
CA SER A 41 -18.56 14.34 -21.72
C SER A 41 -19.27 15.68 -21.88
N LEU A 42 -20.48 15.84 -21.34
CA LEU A 42 -21.22 17.11 -21.35
C LEU A 42 -20.64 18.09 -20.31
N SER A 43 -20.95 19.38 -20.45
CA SER A 43 -20.57 20.37 -19.42
C SER A 43 -21.47 20.22 -18.18
N PRO A 44 -20.99 20.60 -16.97
CA PRO A 44 -21.82 20.59 -15.76
C PRO A 44 -23.11 21.41 -15.91
N GLU A 45 -23.04 22.54 -16.60
CA GLU A 45 -24.18 23.44 -16.84
C GLU A 45 -25.21 22.80 -17.79
N PHE A 46 -24.75 22.02 -18.77
CA PHE A 46 -25.65 21.29 -19.67
C PHE A 46 -26.35 20.12 -18.96
N ARG A 47 -25.62 19.39 -18.11
CA ARG A 47 -26.23 18.35 -17.24
C ARG A 47 -27.28 18.94 -16.30
N GLU A 48 -27.00 20.10 -15.71
CA GLU A 48 -27.97 20.79 -14.85
C GLU A 48 -29.19 21.30 -15.65
N LYS A 49 -29.02 21.78 -16.89
CA LYS A 49 -30.14 22.11 -17.78
C LYS A 49 -31.01 20.89 -18.10
N LEU A 50 -30.42 19.73 -18.36
CA LEU A 50 -31.17 18.48 -18.57
C LEU A 50 -31.93 18.08 -17.29
N ARG A 51 -31.31 18.18 -16.11
CA ARG A 51 -31.96 17.91 -14.82
C ARG A 51 -33.13 18.86 -14.55
N GLN A 52 -32.97 20.15 -14.85
CA GLN A 52 -34.01 21.16 -14.70
C GLN A 52 -35.15 20.98 -15.71
N SER A 53 -34.86 20.56 -16.95
CA SER A 53 -35.87 20.41 -18.00
C SER A 53 -36.93 19.35 -17.66
N ILE A 54 -36.56 18.31 -16.90
CA ILE A 54 -37.46 17.24 -16.43
C ILE A 54 -38.07 17.50 -15.05
N LEU A 55 -37.65 18.54 -14.32
CA LEU A 55 -38.14 18.81 -12.95
C LEU A 55 -39.67 19.00 -12.84
N PRO A 56 -40.37 19.66 -13.80
CA PRO A 56 -41.85 19.70 -13.78
C PRO A 56 -42.49 18.31 -13.82
N CYS A 57 -41.86 17.36 -14.51
CA CYS A 57 -42.34 15.98 -14.64
C CYS A 57 -42.06 15.14 -13.38
N VAL A 58 -40.94 15.41 -12.68
CA VAL A 58 -40.67 14.89 -11.34
C VAL A 58 -41.77 15.33 -10.37
N ASN A 59 -42.12 16.62 -10.37
CA ASN A 59 -43.18 17.18 -9.52
C ASN A 59 -44.57 16.59 -9.86
N ASN A 60 -44.79 16.20 -11.11
CA ASN A 60 -45.99 15.48 -11.57
C ASN A 60 -45.91 13.95 -11.36
N GLY A 61 -44.94 13.45 -10.59
CA GLY A 61 -44.81 12.03 -10.25
C GLY A 61 -44.40 11.10 -11.40
N THR A 62 -43.89 11.63 -12.52
CA THR A 62 -43.56 10.84 -13.72
C THR A 62 -42.37 9.90 -13.44
N PRO A 63 -42.54 8.56 -13.48
CA PRO A 63 -41.50 7.64 -12.98
C PRO A 63 -40.13 7.78 -13.67
N ASN A 64 -40.12 7.77 -15.00
CA ASN A 64 -38.87 7.92 -15.76
C ASN A 64 -38.20 9.29 -15.53
N ALA A 65 -38.97 10.35 -15.25
CA ALA A 65 -38.42 11.65 -14.90
C ALA A 65 -37.77 11.63 -13.50
N ILE A 66 -38.40 10.98 -12.52
CA ILE A 66 -37.85 10.80 -11.15
C ILE A 66 -36.52 10.05 -11.22
N TYR A 67 -36.48 8.93 -11.94
CA TYR A 67 -35.26 8.14 -12.12
C TYR A 67 -34.16 8.94 -12.84
N LEU A 68 -34.46 9.59 -13.97
CA LEU A 68 -33.48 10.39 -14.69
C LEU A 68 -32.99 11.57 -13.85
N ALA A 69 -33.85 12.24 -13.07
CA ALA A 69 -33.45 13.35 -12.21
C ALA A 69 -32.49 12.91 -11.09
N ALA A 70 -32.71 11.73 -10.49
CA ALA A 70 -31.76 11.12 -9.55
C ALA A 70 -30.40 10.82 -10.22
N VAL A 71 -30.42 10.25 -11.43
CA VAL A 71 -29.20 9.97 -12.19
C VAL A 71 -28.45 11.26 -12.57
N TYR A 72 -29.13 12.29 -13.07
CA TYR A 72 -28.49 13.57 -13.41
C TYR A 72 -27.98 14.31 -12.17
N SER A 73 -28.69 14.25 -11.04
CA SER A 73 -28.24 14.80 -9.76
C SER A 73 -26.86 14.29 -9.36
N LEU A 74 -26.60 12.99 -9.57
CA LEU A 74 -25.29 12.39 -9.30
C LEU A 74 -24.16 12.90 -10.19
N LEU A 75 -24.48 13.51 -11.33
CA LEU A 75 -23.51 14.02 -12.31
C LEU A 75 -23.30 15.55 -12.21
N THR A 76 -24.04 16.24 -11.33
CA THR A 76 -24.00 17.71 -11.13
C THR A 76 -23.33 18.11 -9.81
N ASN A 77 -22.24 17.44 -9.44
CA ASN A 77 -21.51 17.63 -8.17
C ASN A 77 -22.41 17.59 -6.92
N PRO A 78 -23.04 16.43 -6.62
CA PRO A 78 -24.08 16.31 -5.61
C PRO A 78 -23.60 16.50 -4.17
N THR A 79 -24.45 17.09 -3.33
CA THR A 79 -24.33 17.02 -1.87
C THR A 79 -24.54 15.59 -1.34
N GLU A 80 -24.14 15.30 -0.09
CA GLU A 80 -24.39 13.97 0.51
C GLU A 80 -25.88 13.63 0.61
N ASP A 81 -26.74 14.62 0.88
CA ASP A 81 -28.20 14.44 0.84
C ASP A 81 -28.68 14.06 -0.56
N GLN A 82 -28.18 14.74 -1.59
CA GLN A 82 -28.51 14.44 -2.99
C GLN A 82 -28.03 13.04 -3.40
N LYS A 83 -26.85 12.62 -2.96
CA LYS A 83 -26.36 11.23 -3.18
C LYS A 83 -27.28 10.23 -2.49
N THR A 84 -27.63 10.47 -1.23
CA THR A 84 -28.50 9.59 -0.41
C THR A 84 -29.91 9.45 -1.00
N VAL A 85 -30.51 10.56 -1.45
CA VAL A 85 -31.81 10.57 -2.15
C VAL A 85 -31.70 9.82 -3.48
N SER A 86 -30.66 10.09 -4.27
CA SER A 86 -30.46 9.45 -5.58
C SER A 86 -30.22 7.94 -5.44
N PHE A 87 -29.47 7.50 -4.42
CA PHE A 87 -29.29 6.09 -4.08
C PHE A 87 -30.63 5.41 -3.76
N LYS A 88 -31.44 5.99 -2.86
CA LYS A 88 -32.77 5.42 -2.52
C LYS A 88 -33.67 5.28 -3.74
N ILE A 89 -33.69 6.29 -4.63
CA ILE A 89 -34.46 6.24 -5.88
C ILE A 89 -33.90 5.15 -6.81
N ILE A 90 -32.62 5.18 -7.14
CA ILE A 90 -32.01 4.20 -8.06
C ILE A 90 -32.17 2.77 -7.53
N LYS A 91 -32.04 2.57 -6.21
CA LYS A 91 -32.32 1.30 -5.53
C LYS A 91 -33.76 0.83 -5.76
N GLN A 92 -34.75 1.67 -5.45
CA GLN A 92 -36.16 1.34 -5.67
C GLN A 92 -36.45 0.98 -7.14
N TYR A 93 -35.85 1.66 -8.12
CA TYR A 93 -36.07 1.35 -9.54
C TYR A 93 -35.45 0.01 -9.94
N ALA A 94 -34.26 -0.31 -9.42
CA ALA A 94 -33.63 -1.61 -9.63
C ALA A 94 -34.44 -2.76 -8.98
N GLU A 95 -34.90 -2.59 -7.74
CA GLU A 95 -35.75 -3.58 -7.05
C GLU A 95 -37.09 -3.83 -7.76
N ASN A 96 -37.60 -2.84 -8.51
CA ASN A 96 -38.78 -2.95 -9.37
C ASN A 96 -38.47 -3.44 -10.81
N GLY A 97 -37.27 -3.98 -11.07
CA GLY A 97 -36.91 -4.60 -12.35
C GLY A 97 -36.46 -3.63 -13.45
N ASN A 98 -36.11 -2.38 -13.13
CA ASN A 98 -35.57 -1.47 -14.13
C ASN A 98 -34.11 -1.81 -14.47
N VAL A 99 -33.91 -2.50 -15.59
CA VAL A 99 -32.59 -2.90 -16.14
C VAL A 99 -31.59 -1.74 -16.19
N SER A 100 -32.03 -0.53 -16.53
CA SER A 100 -31.13 0.63 -16.60
C SER A 100 -30.58 1.06 -15.23
N ALA A 101 -31.26 0.67 -14.14
CA ALA A 101 -30.86 0.95 -12.77
C ALA A 101 -29.85 -0.08 -12.22
N TYR A 102 -29.81 -1.32 -12.72
CA TYR A 102 -28.94 -2.40 -12.20
C TYR A 102 -27.46 -1.99 -12.14
N LYS A 103 -26.82 -1.68 -13.29
CA LYS A 103 -25.45 -1.15 -13.35
C LYS A 103 -25.24 0.06 -12.45
N ARG A 104 -26.22 0.98 -12.39
CA ARG A 104 -26.07 2.22 -11.62
C ARG A 104 -26.02 1.92 -10.13
N LEU A 105 -26.94 1.11 -9.63
CA LEU A 105 -26.97 0.66 -8.25
C LEU A 105 -25.69 -0.10 -7.87
N ALA A 106 -25.23 -0.99 -8.75
CA ALA A 106 -23.97 -1.69 -8.58
C ALA A 106 -22.78 -0.72 -8.42
N VAL A 107 -22.69 0.32 -9.25
CA VAL A 107 -21.66 1.37 -9.14
C VAL A 107 -21.81 2.22 -7.86
N LEU A 108 -23.04 2.51 -7.41
CA LEU A 108 -23.27 3.24 -6.16
C LEU A 108 -22.78 2.45 -4.95
N TYR A 109 -23.07 1.15 -4.90
CA TYR A 109 -22.57 0.24 -3.87
C TYR A 109 -21.04 0.08 -3.94
N LYS A 110 -20.44 -0.07 -5.13
CA LYS A 110 -18.97 -0.13 -5.28
C LYS A 110 -18.28 1.13 -4.74
N LYS A 111 -18.85 2.30 -5.02
CA LYS A 111 -18.23 3.59 -4.72
C LYS A 111 -18.63 4.18 -3.37
N GLY A 112 -19.60 3.58 -2.66
CA GLY A 112 -20.20 4.16 -1.45
C GLY A 112 -20.75 5.57 -1.72
N ILE A 113 -21.69 5.68 -2.67
CA ILE A 113 -22.31 6.95 -3.05
C ILE A 113 -23.76 6.95 -2.55
N GLY A 114 -24.03 7.72 -1.50
CA GLY A 114 -25.35 7.76 -0.84
C GLY A 114 -25.64 6.54 0.05
N THR A 115 -24.63 5.71 0.27
CA THR A 115 -24.60 4.49 1.08
C THR A 115 -23.14 4.14 1.38
N ASP A 116 -22.87 3.19 2.27
CA ASP A 116 -21.52 2.68 2.51
C ASP A 116 -21.03 1.80 1.35
N VAL A 117 -19.71 1.56 1.28
CA VAL A 117 -19.17 0.62 0.28
C VAL A 117 -19.65 -0.79 0.61
N ASN A 118 -20.27 -1.46 -0.37
CA ASN A 118 -20.70 -2.86 -0.25
C ASN A 118 -20.41 -3.57 -1.58
N LEU A 119 -19.34 -4.38 -1.61
CA LEU A 119 -18.90 -5.03 -2.83
C LEU A 119 -19.81 -6.23 -3.19
N ASP A 120 -20.33 -6.95 -2.21
CA ASP A 120 -21.21 -8.11 -2.40
C ASP A 120 -22.55 -7.71 -3.05
N GLU A 121 -23.16 -6.61 -2.59
CA GLU A 121 -24.34 -6.02 -3.26
C GLU A 121 -23.95 -5.47 -4.63
N SER A 122 -22.79 -4.82 -4.76
CA SER A 122 -22.28 -4.36 -6.05
C SER A 122 -22.21 -5.49 -7.07
N GLN A 123 -21.69 -6.65 -6.67
CA GLN A 123 -21.60 -7.85 -7.49
C GLN A 123 -22.98 -8.34 -7.95
N LYS A 124 -23.92 -8.58 -7.03
CA LYS A 124 -25.28 -9.06 -7.37
C LYS A 124 -25.97 -8.17 -8.41
N TRP A 125 -25.84 -6.84 -8.27
CA TRP A 125 -26.42 -5.90 -9.21
C TRP A 125 -25.64 -5.82 -10.54
N PHE A 126 -24.34 -6.10 -10.56
CA PHE A 126 -23.60 -6.32 -11.82
C PHE A 126 -23.96 -7.65 -12.49
N GLU A 127 -24.20 -8.73 -11.75
CA GLU A 127 -24.66 -10.02 -12.32
C GLU A 127 -26.00 -9.86 -13.02
N LEU A 128 -26.97 -9.24 -12.36
CA LEU A 128 -28.27 -8.89 -12.97
C LEU A 128 -28.09 -8.02 -14.22
N SER A 129 -27.22 -7.00 -14.17
CA SER A 129 -26.95 -6.14 -15.33
C SER A 129 -26.20 -6.85 -16.46
N SER A 130 -25.34 -7.83 -16.15
CA SER A 130 -24.55 -8.63 -17.09
C SER A 130 -25.44 -9.63 -17.83
N ASN A 131 -26.40 -10.23 -17.13
CA ASN A 131 -27.42 -11.12 -17.72
C ASN A 131 -28.31 -10.38 -18.74
N GLU A 132 -28.59 -9.10 -18.51
CA GLU A 132 -29.25 -8.20 -19.46
C GLU A 132 -28.31 -7.67 -20.56
N GLY A 133 -27.08 -8.19 -20.64
CA GLY A 133 -26.13 -7.93 -21.72
C GLY A 133 -25.20 -6.73 -21.52
N ASP A 134 -25.24 -6.02 -20.38
CA ASP A 134 -24.44 -4.82 -20.15
C ASP A 134 -22.92 -5.12 -20.14
N SER A 135 -22.21 -4.63 -21.16
CA SER A 135 -20.77 -4.83 -21.29
C SER A 135 -19.95 -4.22 -20.15
N PHE A 136 -20.37 -3.11 -19.54
CA PHE A 136 -19.66 -2.55 -18.39
C PHE A 136 -19.80 -3.47 -17.18
N ALA A 137 -20.98 -4.07 -16.97
CA ALA A 137 -21.20 -5.02 -15.89
C ALA A 137 -20.35 -6.29 -16.06
N LYS A 138 -20.27 -6.85 -17.27
CA LYS A 138 -19.36 -7.97 -17.60
C LYS A 138 -17.90 -7.64 -17.32
N TYR A 139 -17.47 -6.42 -17.67
CA TYR A 139 -16.14 -5.92 -17.32
C TYR A 139 -15.96 -5.85 -15.80
N ALA A 140 -16.91 -5.28 -15.06
CA ALA A 140 -16.82 -5.13 -13.62
C ALA A 140 -16.74 -6.47 -12.88
N LEU A 141 -17.50 -7.48 -13.32
CA LEU A 141 -17.43 -8.85 -12.81
C LEU A 141 -16.08 -9.50 -13.12
N GLY A 142 -15.57 -9.36 -14.35
CA GLY A 142 -14.23 -9.84 -14.70
C GLY A 142 -13.12 -9.20 -13.84
N TYR A 143 -13.28 -7.92 -13.49
CA TYR A 143 -12.37 -7.22 -12.58
C TYR A 143 -12.51 -7.69 -11.12
N PHE A 144 -13.71 -8.06 -10.65
CA PHE A 144 -13.91 -8.68 -9.33
C PHE A 144 -13.24 -10.06 -9.27
N GLN A 145 -13.52 -10.92 -10.26
CA GLN A 145 -12.93 -12.26 -10.42
C GLN A 145 -11.40 -12.21 -10.54
N MET A 146 -10.83 -11.25 -11.27
CA MET A 146 -9.37 -11.08 -11.40
C MET A 146 -8.70 -10.67 -10.08
N LYS A 147 -9.46 -10.09 -9.13
CA LYS A 147 -8.94 -9.58 -7.85
C LYS A 147 -9.34 -10.40 -6.63
N GLY A 148 -10.29 -11.34 -6.72
CA GLY A 148 -10.82 -12.01 -5.52
C GLY A 148 -11.44 -11.01 -4.52
N ILE A 149 -12.30 -10.11 -5.01
CA ILE A 149 -13.02 -9.12 -4.19
C ILE A 149 -14.53 -9.36 -4.25
N ALA A 150 -15.28 -8.81 -3.28
CA ALA A 150 -16.71 -9.10 -3.05
C ALA A 150 -17.02 -10.51 -2.50
N GLY A 151 -16.04 -11.14 -1.84
CA GLY A 151 -16.17 -12.51 -1.31
C GLY A 151 -15.87 -13.61 -2.34
N GLU A 152 -15.62 -13.25 -3.59
CA GLU A 152 -15.09 -14.15 -4.63
C GLU A 152 -13.67 -14.60 -4.31
N GLN A 153 -13.35 -15.86 -4.65
CA GLN A 153 -11.97 -16.28 -4.83
C GLN A 153 -11.45 -15.74 -6.17
N GLN A 154 -10.14 -15.52 -6.30
CA GLN A 154 -9.60 -15.09 -7.58
C GLN A 154 -9.75 -16.21 -8.62
N ASP A 155 -10.40 -15.89 -9.74
CA ASP A 155 -10.46 -16.75 -10.91
C ASP A 155 -10.06 -15.96 -12.16
N TYR A 156 -8.80 -16.12 -12.56
CA TYR A 156 -8.26 -15.52 -13.78
C TYR A 156 -8.88 -16.09 -15.07
N GLN A 157 -9.42 -17.30 -15.04
CA GLN A 157 -10.07 -17.86 -16.22
C GLN A 157 -11.51 -17.34 -16.37
N ALA A 158 -12.28 -17.27 -15.29
CA ALA A 158 -13.56 -16.57 -15.28
C ALA A 158 -13.38 -15.09 -15.65
N ALA A 159 -12.38 -14.40 -15.09
CA ALA A 159 -12.06 -13.01 -15.44
C ALA A 159 -11.80 -12.83 -16.94
N ARG A 160 -11.00 -13.70 -17.56
CA ARG A 160 -10.77 -13.67 -19.02
C ARG A 160 -12.06 -13.91 -19.82
N ASN A 161 -12.87 -14.88 -19.42
CA ASN A 161 -14.15 -15.16 -20.09
C ASN A 161 -15.09 -13.93 -20.01
N SER A 162 -15.18 -13.32 -18.82
CA SER A 162 -15.94 -12.09 -18.56
C SER A 162 -15.44 -10.93 -19.42
N PHE A 163 -14.13 -10.69 -19.49
CA PHE A 163 -13.54 -9.66 -20.34
C PHE A 163 -13.76 -9.93 -21.84
N GLN A 164 -13.58 -11.16 -22.32
CA GLN A 164 -13.84 -11.54 -23.71
C GLN A 164 -15.32 -11.36 -24.11
N SER A 165 -16.24 -11.52 -23.15
CA SER A 165 -17.68 -11.32 -23.37
C SER A 165 -18.14 -9.85 -23.37
N SER A 166 -17.24 -8.92 -23.02
CA SER A 166 -17.50 -7.50 -22.85
C SER A 166 -16.98 -6.68 -24.04
N THR A 167 -17.83 -5.81 -24.59
CA THR A 167 -17.42 -4.78 -25.56
C THR A 167 -16.95 -3.48 -24.91
N TYR A 168 -16.86 -3.41 -23.57
CA TYR A 168 -16.45 -2.20 -22.87
C TYR A 168 -14.91 -2.07 -22.92
N PRO A 169 -14.32 -0.95 -23.39
CA PRO A 169 -12.88 -0.86 -23.68
C PRO A 169 -11.93 -1.21 -22.52
N MET A 170 -12.36 -1.05 -21.26
CA MET A 170 -11.53 -1.48 -20.12
C MET A 170 -11.36 -3.01 -20.03
N ALA A 171 -12.25 -3.81 -20.62
CA ALA A 171 -12.07 -5.26 -20.69
C ALA A 171 -10.83 -5.66 -21.50
N ASN A 172 -10.59 -5.00 -22.64
CA ASN A 172 -9.37 -5.17 -23.44
C ASN A 172 -8.14 -4.67 -22.67
N HIS A 173 -8.25 -3.53 -21.98
CA HIS A 173 -7.19 -2.98 -21.15
C HIS A 173 -6.73 -3.98 -20.06
N TRP A 174 -7.66 -4.51 -19.28
CA TRP A 174 -7.34 -5.49 -18.23
C TRP A 174 -6.93 -6.85 -18.80
N SER A 175 -7.47 -7.28 -19.94
CA SER A 175 -6.97 -8.47 -20.66
C SER A 175 -5.50 -8.33 -21.05
N ALA A 176 -5.08 -7.15 -21.53
CA ALA A 176 -3.68 -6.87 -21.81
C ALA A 176 -2.81 -6.82 -20.54
N VAL A 177 -3.31 -6.28 -19.42
CA VAL A 177 -2.62 -6.36 -18.11
C VAL A 177 -2.40 -7.83 -17.72
N MET A 178 -3.43 -8.69 -17.87
CA MET A 178 -3.31 -10.12 -17.58
C MET A 178 -2.34 -10.84 -18.52
N ASP A 179 -2.38 -10.55 -19.82
CA ASP A 179 -1.42 -11.10 -20.78
C ASP A 179 0.01 -10.63 -20.49
N TYR A 180 0.24 -9.36 -20.11
CA TYR A 180 1.59 -8.83 -19.87
C TYR A 180 2.25 -9.48 -18.66
N PHE A 181 1.55 -9.53 -17.51
CA PHE A 181 2.08 -10.05 -16.25
C PHE A 181 1.84 -11.56 -16.05
N GLY A 182 1.20 -12.23 -17.01
CA GLY A 182 0.89 -13.66 -16.95
C GLY A 182 -0.08 -14.02 -15.81
N TYR A 183 -1.14 -13.23 -15.61
CA TYR A 183 -2.16 -13.53 -14.60
C TYR A 183 -3.05 -14.68 -15.10
N GLY A 184 -2.87 -15.86 -14.51
CA GLY A 184 -3.50 -17.12 -14.92
C GLY A 184 -3.08 -17.64 -16.30
N THR A 185 -2.01 -17.11 -16.90
CA THR A 185 -1.51 -17.51 -18.23
C THR A 185 0.02 -17.33 -18.26
N THR A 186 0.71 -17.92 -19.23
CA THR A 186 2.08 -17.49 -19.55
C THR A 186 2.08 -16.04 -20.00
N ALA A 187 3.01 -15.24 -19.49
CA ALA A 187 3.20 -13.85 -19.87
C ALA A 187 3.50 -13.72 -21.39
N ASN A 188 2.85 -12.76 -22.05
CA ASN A 188 3.02 -12.45 -23.46
C ASN A 188 2.97 -10.91 -23.68
N PRO A 189 4.09 -10.21 -23.40
CA PRO A 189 4.18 -8.75 -23.56
C PRO A 189 3.84 -8.25 -24.96
N THR A 190 4.19 -9.01 -26.00
CA THR A 190 3.92 -8.63 -27.41
C THR A 190 2.42 -8.63 -27.71
N LYS A 191 1.69 -9.68 -27.28
CA LYS A 191 0.22 -9.74 -27.40
C LYS A 191 -0.44 -8.62 -26.59
N ALA A 192 0.01 -8.40 -25.36
CA ALA A 192 -0.52 -7.35 -24.49
C ALA A 192 -0.39 -5.95 -25.12
N LEU A 193 0.80 -5.59 -25.60
CA LEU A 193 1.02 -4.31 -26.30
C LEU A 193 0.14 -4.18 -27.55
N SER A 194 0.02 -5.24 -28.36
CA SER A 194 -0.86 -5.22 -29.54
C SER A 194 -2.34 -5.04 -29.20
N ILE A 195 -2.81 -5.54 -28.05
CA ILE A 195 -4.18 -5.30 -27.57
C ILE A 195 -4.34 -3.85 -27.11
N LEU A 196 -3.34 -3.28 -26.42
CA LEU A 196 -3.39 -1.90 -25.95
C LEU A 196 -3.35 -0.89 -27.10
N ASP A 197 -2.50 -1.10 -28.11
CA ASP A 197 -2.42 -0.23 -29.29
C ASP A 197 -3.72 -0.23 -30.12
N ALA A 198 -4.46 -1.35 -30.12
CA ALA A 198 -5.74 -1.48 -30.81
C ALA A 198 -6.94 -0.97 -29.99
N ASN A 199 -6.74 -0.55 -28.73
CA ASN A 199 -7.80 -0.17 -27.80
C ASN A 199 -7.77 1.35 -27.55
N ASP A 200 -8.54 2.10 -28.34
CA ASP A 200 -8.59 3.57 -28.38
C ASP A 200 -9.21 4.18 -27.11
N ILE A 201 -8.49 4.07 -25.99
CA ILE A 201 -8.74 4.77 -24.74
C ILE A 201 -7.42 5.27 -24.14
N LYS A 202 -7.45 6.45 -23.54
CA LYS A 202 -6.31 7.08 -22.87
C LYS A 202 -5.60 6.16 -21.87
N ASN A 203 -6.34 5.28 -21.18
CA ASN A 203 -5.74 4.34 -20.24
C ASN A 203 -4.81 3.31 -20.91
N SER A 204 -5.22 2.80 -22.08
CA SER A 204 -4.43 1.83 -22.84
C SER A 204 -3.23 2.46 -23.53
N GLU A 205 -3.39 3.67 -24.07
CA GLU A 205 -2.28 4.48 -24.60
C GLU A 205 -1.18 4.69 -23.55
N ILE A 206 -1.55 5.20 -22.37
CA ILE A 206 -0.62 5.47 -21.27
C ILE A 206 0.06 4.17 -20.81
N LEU A 207 -0.69 3.08 -20.69
CA LEU A 207 -0.13 1.79 -20.30
C LEU A 207 0.83 1.23 -21.34
N ALA A 208 0.50 1.30 -22.63
CA ALA A 208 1.39 0.81 -23.68
C ALA A 208 2.69 1.62 -23.74
N ALA A 209 2.63 2.95 -23.55
CA ALA A 209 3.80 3.80 -23.45
C ALA A 209 4.66 3.47 -22.21
N PHE A 210 4.03 3.26 -21.05
CA PHE A 210 4.72 2.89 -19.81
C PHE A 210 5.43 1.53 -19.95
N LEU A 211 4.71 0.49 -20.39
CA LEU A 211 5.25 -0.87 -20.51
C LEU A 211 6.40 -0.95 -21.52
N ARG A 212 6.37 -0.16 -22.60
CA ARG A 212 7.50 -0.02 -23.54
C ARG A 212 8.73 0.63 -22.91
N ALA A 213 8.55 1.62 -22.04
CA ALA A 213 9.65 2.30 -21.37
C ALA A 213 10.29 1.43 -20.27
N GLU A 214 9.50 0.57 -19.63
CA GLU A 214 9.93 -0.31 -18.53
C GLU A 214 10.21 -1.76 -19.03
N GLN A 215 10.26 -2.00 -20.35
CA GLN A 215 10.62 -3.31 -20.91
C GLN A 215 12.07 -3.68 -20.57
N GLY A 216 12.24 -4.75 -19.78
CA GLY A 216 13.54 -5.17 -19.27
C GLY A 216 13.92 -4.54 -17.92
N ALA A 217 13.01 -3.81 -17.26
CA ALA A 217 13.15 -3.51 -15.84
C ALA A 217 13.29 -4.81 -15.03
N PRO A 218 14.16 -4.86 -14.00
CA PRO A 218 14.32 -6.06 -13.19
C PRO A 218 13.06 -6.32 -12.36
N GLU A 219 12.62 -7.58 -12.34
CA GLU A 219 11.53 -8.04 -11.47
C GLU A 219 11.85 -7.77 -9.99
N PRO A 220 10.83 -7.50 -9.14
CA PRO A 220 11.01 -7.24 -7.72
C PRO A 220 11.70 -8.42 -7.04
N THR A 221 12.94 -8.21 -6.58
CA THR A 221 13.78 -9.29 -6.06
C THR A 221 13.56 -9.47 -4.56
N ILE A 222 13.07 -10.65 -4.19
CA ILE A 222 12.97 -11.14 -2.81
C ILE A 222 13.86 -12.39 -2.65
N SER A 223 14.54 -12.54 -1.52
CA SER A 223 15.32 -13.75 -1.25
C SER A 223 14.43 -14.93 -0.80
N PRO A 224 14.85 -16.19 -1.00
CA PRO A 224 14.12 -17.35 -0.49
C PRO A 224 13.90 -17.32 1.03
N GLN A 225 14.84 -16.73 1.80
CA GLN A 225 14.70 -16.56 3.25
C GLN A 225 13.60 -15.55 3.59
N GLU A 226 13.54 -14.41 2.91
CA GLU A 226 12.49 -13.39 3.10
C GLU A 226 11.11 -13.90 2.70
N LEU A 227 11.02 -14.69 1.63
CA LEU A 227 9.77 -15.35 1.25
C LEU A 227 9.37 -16.42 2.27
N ASN A 228 10.33 -17.18 2.81
CA ASN A 228 10.05 -18.15 3.87
C ASN A 228 9.56 -17.48 5.15
N LEU A 229 10.13 -16.34 5.56
CA LEU A 229 9.61 -15.52 6.66
C LEU A 229 8.12 -15.19 6.48
N ILE A 230 7.72 -14.69 5.31
CA ILE A 230 6.32 -14.36 4.99
C ILE A 230 5.40 -15.60 4.92
N ASN A 231 5.95 -16.77 4.60
CA ASN A 231 5.20 -18.03 4.54
C ASN A 231 5.15 -18.77 5.88
N SER A 232 6.07 -18.47 6.81
CA SER A 232 6.08 -18.96 8.18
C SER A 232 5.28 -18.09 9.15
N PHE A 233 4.79 -16.92 8.71
CA PHE A 233 3.85 -16.08 9.47
C PHE A 233 2.61 -16.89 9.82
N ASP A 234 2.43 -17.21 11.10
CA ASP A 234 1.24 -17.85 11.65
C ASP A 234 0.44 -16.84 12.47
N ASP A 235 -0.88 -17.00 12.52
CA ASP A 235 -1.77 -16.06 13.20
C ASP A 235 -1.78 -16.27 14.74
N VAL A 236 -0.77 -16.99 15.28
CA VAL A 236 -0.78 -17.79 16.52
C VAL A 236 0.65 -18.07 17.04
N ILE A 237 1.06 -18.03 18.33
CA ILE A 237 0.72 -17.22 19.53
C ILE A 237 2.02 -17.11 20.39
N GLU A 238 2.81 -16.03 20.26
CA GLU A 238 3.72 -15.54 21.33
C GLU A 238 3.49 -14.04 21.52
N THR A 239 3.26 -13.58 22.75
CA THR A 239 3.00 -12.16 23.04
C THR A 239 4.27 -11.35 22.80
N ILE A 240 4.30 -10.53 21.74
CA ILE A 240 5.45 -9.67 21.45
C ILE A 240 5.49 -8.57 22.50
N THR A 241 6.64 -8.43 23.16
CA THR A 241 6.83 -7.43 24.20
C THR A 241 7.31 -6.10 23.60
N PHE A 242 7.29 -5.05 24.42
CA PHE A 242 7.86 -3.76 24.01
C PHE A 242 9.34 -3.88 23.62
N ASP A 243 10.14 -4.68 24.33
CA ASP A 243 11.58 -4.84 24.09
C ASP A 243 11.88 -5.61 22.78
N ASP A 244 10.92 -6.42 22.31
CA ASP A 244 11.02 -7.10 21.02
C ASP A 244 10.90 -6.13 19.83
N ILE A 245 10.28 -4.97 20.01
CA ILE A 245 10.03 -3.98 18.94
C ILE A 245 10.67 -2.61 19.16
N ASN A 246 11.08 -2.24 20.37
CA ASN A 246 11.72 -0.96 20.69
C ASN A 246 13.20 -0.94 20.26
N LYS A 247 13.44 -1.02 18.95
CA LYS A 247 14.75 -0.97 18.29
C LYS A 247 14.61 -0.49 16.84
N ARG A 248 15.74 -0.32 16.17
CA ARG A 248 15.80 0.07 14.75
C ARG A 248 15.76 -1.15 13.84
N PHE A 249 15.07 -1.04 12.71
CA PHE A 249 14.98 -2.12 11.73
C PHE A 249 15.37 -1.66 10.32
N GLU A 250 16.07 -2.54 9.61
CA GLU A 250 16.05 -2.56 8.14
C GLU A 250 14.71 -3.18 7.74
N ALA A 251 13.87 -2.43 7.02
CA ALA A 251 12.52 -2.85 6.70
C ALA A 251 12.30 -3.00 5.19
N LYS A 252 11.48 -3.99 4.82
CA LYS A 252 10.97 -4.18 3.46
C LYS A 252 9.48 -4.39 3.49
N ILE A 253 8.72 -3.65 2.68
CA ILE A 253 7.32 -3.96 2.39
C ILE A 253 7.25 -4.79 1.11
N VAL A 254 6.52 -5.90 1.18
CA VAL A 254 6.31 -6.85 0.08
C VAL A 254 4.82 -6.86 -0.25
N GLU A 255 4.48 -6.47 -1.47
CA GLU A 255 3.12 -6.62 -2.04
C GLU A 255 3.07 -7.85 -2.93
N PHE A 256 2.02 -8.66 -2.77
CA PHE A 256 1.68 -9.75 -3.66
C PHE A 256 0.51 -9.41 -4.60
N ASP A 257 0.22 -10.29 -5.56
CA ASP A 257 -1.13 -10.42 -6.09
C ASP A 257 -2.12 -10.91 -5.01
N TRP A 258 -3.41 -10.85 -5.33
CA TRP A 258 -4.48 -10.96 -4.34
C TRP A 258 -4.57 -12.32 -3.64
N GLU A 259 -4.08 -13.39 -4.26
CA GLU A 259 -4.00 -14.75 -3.69
C GLU A 259 -2.65 -15.04 -3.00
N LYS A 260 -1.73 -14.08 -2.92
CA LYS A 260 -0.37 -14.28 -2.37
C LYS A 260 0.47 -15.28 -3.19
N GLU A 261 0.21 -15.45 -4.49
CA GLU A 261 0.99 -16.34 -5.36
C GLU A 261 2.28 -15.68 -5.89
N LYS A 262 2.21 -14.41 -6.30
CA LYS A 262 3.33 -13.70 -6.93
C LYS A 262 3.65 -12.41 -6.20
N VAL A 263 4.92 -12.20 -5.88
CA VAL A 263 5.42 -10.91 -5.41
C VAL A 263 5.39 -9.92 -6.57
N LYS A 264 4.66 -8.81 -6.38
CA LYS A 264 4.47 -7.73 -7.34
C LYS A 264 5.37 -6.52 -7.08
N ARG A 265 5.77 -6.29 -5.83
CA ARG A 265 6.60 -5.14 -5.45
C ARG A 265 7.33 -5.41 -4.15
N VAL A 266 8.58 -4.96 -4.06
CA VAL A 266 9.37 -4.91 -2.83
C VAL A 266 9.88 -3.48 -2.66
N GLU A 267 9.42 -2.78 -1.63
CA GLU A 267 9.87 -1.42 -1.28
C GLU A 267 10.76 -1.48 -0.04
N ASN A 268 11.94 -0.85 -0.09
CA ASN A 268 12.78 -0.68 1.09
C ASN A 268 12.24 0.49 1.92
N VAL A 269 12.20 0.32 3.23
CA VAL A 269 11.60 1.24 4.20
C VAL A 269 12.57 1.39 5.37
N LYS A 270 12.58 2.55 6.04
CA LYS A 270 13.13 2.63 7.40
C LYS A 270 11.98 2.56 8.38
N PHE A 271 12.13 1.73 9.41
CA PHE A 271 11.13 1.57 10.45
C PHE A 271 11.82 1.59 11.80
N SER A 272 11.37 2.46 12.71
CA SER A 272 11.72 2.38 14.13
C SER A 272 10.48 2.60 14.99
N PHE A 273 10.43 1.88 16.10
CA PHE A 273 9.54 2.19 17.21
C PHE A 273 10.35 2.83 18.33
N ASN A 274 9.73 3.78 19.03
CA ASN A 274 10.35 4.52 20.12
C ASN A 274 9.38 4.60 21.32
N ALA A 275 9.92 4.54 22.54
CA ALA A 275 9.15 4.83 23.76
C ALA A 275 8.56 6.25 23.73
N SER A 276 7.26 6.39 23.97
CA SER A 276 6.58 7.69 24.04
C SER A 276 5.69 7.78 25.28
N GLY A 277 6.30 8.16 26.41
CA GLY A 277 5.61 8.27 27.70
C GLY A 277 5.06 6.92 28.17
N SER A 278 3.74 6.74 28.08
CA SER A 278 3.04 5.49 28.40
C SER A 278 2.55 4.72 27.16
N GLY A 279 3.07 5.03 25.97
CA GLY A 279 2.68 4.41 24.70
C GLY A 279 3.86 4.24 23.73
N LEU A 280 3.54 3.77 22.53
CA LEU A 280 4.49 3.47 21.46
C LEU A 280 4.40 4.55 20.38
N ALA A 281 5.53 5.19 20.04
CA ALA A 281 5.64 6.01 18.85
C ALA A 281 6.25 5.20 17.70
N TYR A 282 5.88 5.52 16.47
CA TYR A 282 6.50 5.00 15.26
C TYR A 282 7.12 6.13 14.43
N ASP A 283 8.22 5.80 13.74
CA ASP A 283 8.82 6.60 12.68
C ASP A 283 9.01 5.68 11.46
N ILE A 284 8.33 6.00 10.36
CA ILE A 284 8.37 5.23 9.11
C ILE A 284 8.82 6.15 7.98
N GLU A 285 9.90 5.79 7.29
CA GLU A 285 10.36 6.50 6.08
C GLU A 285 10.13 5.61 4.85
N ILE A 286 9.14 5.96 4.03
CA ILE A 286 8.81 5.25 2.78
C ILE A 286 8.79 6.20 1.58
N ALA A 287 9.49 5.84 0.51
CA ALA A 287 9.58 6.64 -0.72
C ALA A 287 9.91 8.14 -0.49
N GLY A 288 10.76 8.43 0.51
CA GLY A 288 11.13 9.80 0.93
C GLY A 288 10.08 10.55 1.76
N THR A 289 8.97 9.89 2.13
CA THR A 289 7.93 10.43 3.03
C THR A 289 8.19 9.90 4.44
N VAL A 290 8.33 10.80 5.41
CA VAL A 290 8.42 10.44 6.83
C VAL A 290 7.03 10.52 7.46
N LEU A 291 6.62 9.46 8.13
CA LEU A 291 5.34 9.30 8.82
C LEU A 291 5.65 9.09 10.30
N GLN A 292 5.07 9.93 11.15
CA GLN A 292 5.27 9.88 12.60
C GLN A 292 3.91 9.87 13.30
N GLY A 293 3.78 9.11 14.38
CA GLY A 293 2.56 9.09 15.17
C GLY A 293 2.64 8.09 16.31
N ASN A 294 1.48 7.86 16.94
CA ASN A 294 1.34 6.90 18.02
C ASN A 294 0.73 5.60 17.49
N ALA A 295 1.28 4.48 17.94
CA ALA A 295 0.72 3.16 17.77
C ALA A 295 0.04 2.74 19.08
N THR A 296 -1.09 2.03 18.95
CA THR A 296 -1.65 1.28 20.08
C THR A 296 -1.37 -0.21 19.86
N TYR A 297 -0.83 -0.85 20.89
CA TYR A 297 -0.54 -2.28 20.87
C TYR A 297 -1.66 -3.01 21.60
N GLY A 298 -2.41 -3.83 20.86
CA GLY A 298 -3.61 -4.51 21.32
C GLY A 298 -3.38 -5.97 21.74
N ALA A 299 -4.48 -6.71 21.82
CA ALA A 299 -4.43 -8.17 21.93
C ALA A 299 -3.94 -8.82 20.62
N GLU A 300 -3.56 -10.11 20.69
CA GLU A 300 -3.23 -10.94 19.51
C GLU A 300 -2.15 -10.37 18.58
N ASN A 301 -1.21 -9.60 19.17
CA ASN A 301 -0.13 -8.90 18.48
C ASN A 301 -0.56 -7.92 17.38
N ILE A 302 -1.79 -7.41 17.47
CA ILE A 302 -2.33 -6.42 16.55
C ILE A 302 -1.88 -5.03 16.99
N MET A 303 -1.20 -4.32 16.10
CA MET A 303 -0.83 -2.93 16.27
C MET A 303 -1.70 -2.05 15.38
N THR A 304 -2.50 -1.18 16.00
CA THR A 304 -3.30 -0.19 15.27
C THR A 304 -2.49 1.09 15.10
N LEU A 305 -2.34 1.54 13.86
CA LEU A 305 -1.65 2.79 13.52
C LEU A 305 -2.69 3.85 13.14
N GLU A 306 -2.88 4.86 13.99
CA GLU A 306 -3.88 5.90 13.71
C GLU A 306 -3.49 6.73 12.48
N GLY A 307 -4.35 6.72 11.45
CA GLY A 307 -4.30 7.66 10.33
C GLY A 307 -3.11 7.51 9.38
N VAL A 308 -2.35 6.40 9.44
CA VAL A 308 -1.18 6.20 8.55
C VAL A 308 -1.64 6.07 7.10
N THR A 309 -1.39 7.13 6.34
CA THR A 309 -1.58 7.14 4.89
C THR A 309 -0.25 7.34 4.19
N PHE A 310 -0.03 6.60 3.10
CA PHE A 310 1.24 6.64 2.39
C PHE A 310 1.08 6.41 0.88
N PRO A 311 1.69 7.27 0.03
CA PRO A 311 1.60 7.15 -1.41
C PRO A 311 2.78 6.33 -1.98
N ILE A 312 2.50 5.21 -2.64
CA ILE A 312 3.52 4.39 -3.31
C ILE A 312 3.41 4.57 -4.84
N LYS A 313 4.54 4.56 -5.57
CA LYS A 313 4.53 4.50 -7.04
C LYS A 313 3.69 3.30 -7.48
N ARG A 314 2.77 3.49 -8.42
CA ARG A 314 1.97 2.40 -8.98
C ARG A 314 2.88 1.42 -9.72
N LEU A 315 2.58 0.12 -9.61
CA LEU A 315 3.32 -0.93 -10.33
C LEU A 315 3.41 -0.65 -11.83
N TYR A 316 2.31 -0.15 -12.40
CA TYR A 316 2.26 0.36 -13.75
C TYR A 316 1.42 1.63 -13.82
N LYS A 317 1.71 2.46 -14.84
CA LYS A 317 0.97 3.68 -15.11
C LYS A 317 -0.06 3.42 -16.22
N ASP A 318 -1.34 3.60 -15.92
CA ASP A 318 -2.48 3.51 -16.86
C ASP A 318 -3.33 4.80 -16.88
N SER A 319 -2.87 5.86 -16.22
CA SER A 319 -3.56 7.15 -16.11
C SER A 319 -2.57 8.24 -15.75
N ASP A 320 -3.02 9.48 -15.60
CA ASP A 320 -2.16 10.59 -15.21
C ASP A 320 -1.59 10.44 -13.79
N LYS A 321 -2.20 9.61 -12.92
CA LYS A 321 -1.73 9.29 -11.57
C LYS A 321 -0.54 8.33 -11.58
N ASP A 322 0.59 8.78 -11.04
CA ASP A 322 1.83 8.02 -10.85
C ASP A 322 1.87 7.21 -9.54
N LYS A 323 1.18 7.70 -8.50
CA LYS A 323 1.08 7.06 -7.18
C LYS A 323 -0.33 6.60 -6.86
N VAL A 324 -0.41 5.70 -5.88
CA VAL A 324 -1.64 5.20 -5.26
C VAL A 324 -1.48 5.29 -3.74
N THR A 325 -2.53 5.73 -3.05
CA THR A 325 -2.48 6.01 -1.61
C THR A 325 -3.10 4.86 -0.83
N TYR A 326 -2.32 4.26 0.06
CA TYR A 326 -2.79 3.28 1.02
C TYR A 326 -3.12 3.98 2.34
N THR A 327 -4.11 3.47 3.07
CA THR A 327 -4.30 3.74 4.50
C THR A 327 -4.14 2.45 5.27
N VAL A 328 -3.24 2.41 6.26
CA VAL A 328 -3.14 1.27 7.17
C VAL A 328 -4.32 1.32 8.14
N LYS A 329 -4.93 0.17 8.41
CA LYS A 329 -5.89 -0.04 9.49
C LYS A 329 -5.14 -0.57 10.71
N ASP A 330 -4.43 -1.67 10.51
CA ASP A 330 -3.68 -2.39 11.52
C ASP A 330 -2.53 -3.17 10.88
N ILE A 331 -1.57 -3.57 11.70
CA ILE A 331 -0.52 -4.52 11.35
C ILE A 331 -0.50 -5.59 12.43
N LYS A 332 -0.71 -6.85 12.05
CA LYS A 332 -0.54 -7.99 12.96
C LYS A 332 0.89 -8.50 12.85
N PHE A 333 1.60 -8.58 13.97
CA PHE A 333 3.01 -8.96 14.00
C PHE A 333 3.23 -10.38 14.54
N ASP A 334 4.30 -11.00 14.05
CA ASP A 334 4.83 -12.31 14.43
C ASP A 334 6.37 -12.24 14.59
N LEU A 335 6.95 -13.12 15.42
CA LEU A 335 8.38 -13.20 15.69
C LEU A 335 8.96 -14.50 15.14
N ILE A 336 9.86 -14.40 14.16
CA ILE A 336 10.39 -15.57 13.45
C ILE A 336 11.91 -15.64 13.63
N PRO A 337 12.43 -16.54 14.49
CA PRO A 337 13.86 -16.72 14.69
C PRO A 337 14.50 -17.50 13.54
N ILE A 338 15.60 -16.97 13.00
CA ILE A 338 16.47 -17.66 12.03
C ILE A 338 17.92 -17.53 12.50
N GLY A 339 18.46 -18.61 13.07
CA GLY A 339 19.77 -18.58 13.73
C GLY A 339 19.73 -17.64 14.93
N ASP A 340 20.72 -16.74 15.04
CA ASP A 340 20.83 -15.77 16.12
C ASP A 340 19.99 -14.48 15.89
N ILE A 341 19.19 -14.41 14.82
CA ILE A 341 18.39 -13.23 14.46
C ILE A 341 16.89 -13.55 14.57
N THR A 342 16.21 -12.87 15.49
CA THR A 342 14.73 -12.81 15.51
C THR A 342 14.25 -11.70 14.58
N TYR A 343 13.57 -12.08 13.51
CA TYR A 343 12.88 -11.14 12.61
C TYR A 343 11.50 -10.82 13.18
N VAL A 344 11.02 -9.59 12.95
CA VAL A 344 9.61 -9.26 13.18
C VAL A 344 8.93 -9.20 11.81
N VAL A 345 7.87 -9.97 11.60
CA VAL A 345 7.11 -10.00 10.34
C VAL A 345 5.71 -9.49 10.61
N GLY A 346 5.28 -8.48 9.87
CA GLY A 346 3.95 -7.87 10.01
C GLY A 346 3.09 -8.13 8.78
N LYS A 347 1.88 -8.65 8.97
CA LYS A 347 0.82 -8.65 7.94
C LYS A 347 0.08 -7.32 8.03
N ILE A 348 0.12 -6.53 6.97
CA ILE A 348 -0.48 -5.18 6.93
C ILE A 348 -1.91 -5.30 6.41
N ASN A 349 -2.88 -4.85 7.20
CA ASN A 349 -4.25 -4.62 6.76
C ASN A 349 -4.36 -3.15 6.31
N ALA A 350 -4.65 -2.93 5.03
CA ALA A 350 -4.77 -1.59 4.47
C ALA A 350 -5.88 -1.50 3.42
N ASP A 351 -6.36 -0.28 3.17
CA ASP A 351 -7.23 0.04 2.03
C ASP A 351 -6.50 0.92 1.02
N ILE A 352 -6.84 0.77 -0.26
CA ILE A 352 -6.44 1.67 -1.33
C ILE A 352 -7.49 2.77 -1.48
N ILE A 353 -7.17 3.98 -0.99
CA ILE A 353 -8.09 5.13 -0.96
C ILE A 353 -8.58 5.49 -2.36
N ASP A 354 -7.68 5.48 -3.35
CA ASP A 354 -7.98 5.82 -4.74
C ASP A 354 -9.02 4.90 -5.39
N PHE A 355 -9.15 3.66 -4.94
CA PHE A 355 -10.03 2.65 -5.54
C PHE A 355 -11.25 2.30 -4.67
N LYS A 356 -11.21 2.66 -3.37
CA LYS A 356 -12.17 2.21 -2.33
C LYS A 356 -12.27 0.68 -2.27
N GLU A 357 -11.11 0.04 -2.25
CA GLU A 357 -10.92 -1.41 -2.21
C GLU A 357 -9.89 -1.71 -1.12
N SER A 358 -9.94 -2.89 -0.51
CA SER A 358 -8.84 -3.40 0.34
C SER A 358 -7.52 -3.42 -0.45
N SER A 359 -6.38 -3.47 0.22
CA SER A 359 -5.12 -3.78 -0.44
C SER A 359 -5.03 -5.27 -0.84
N PRO A 360 -4.19 -5.63 -1.83
CA PRO A 360 -3.67 -6.99 -1.93
C PRO A 360 -2.92 -7.37 -0.62
N PRO A 361 -2.59 -8.66 -0.43
CA PRO A 361 -1.72 -9.11 0.64
C PRO A 361 -0.41 -8.29 0.70
N LEU A 362 -0.25 -7.57 1.80
CA LEU A 362 0.90 -6.74 2.13
C LEU A 362 1.57 -7.27 3.38
N TYR A 363 2.88 -7.41 3.32
CA TYR A 363 3.71 -7.81 4.46
C TYR A 363 4.84 -6.81 4.66
N VAL A 364 5.27 -6.62 5.90
CA VAL A 364 6.54 -5.97 6.26
C VAL A 364 7.47 -6.99 6.90
N ILE A 365 8.71 -7.05 6.43
CA ILE A 365 9.80 -7.77 7.09
C ILE A 365 10.67 -6.74 7.79
N LEU A 366 10.83 -6.88 9.10
CA LEU A 366 11.69 -6.04 9.94
C LEU A 366 12.88 -6.88 10.42
N LYS A 367 14.07 -6.58 9.90
CA LYS A 367 15.33 -7.17 10.35
C LYS A 367 15.96 -6.23 11.38
N PRO A 368 16.23 -6.68 12.63
CA PRO A 368 16.81 -5.82 13.65
C PRO A 368 18.20 -5.34 13.22
N VAL A 369 18.43 -4.03 13.34
CA VAL A 369 19.77 -3.44 13.24
C VAL A 369 20.37 -3.49 14.64
N PRO A 370 21.51 -4.16 14.85
CA PRO A 370 22.20 -4.11 16.14
C PRO A 370 22.46 -2.66 16.54
N GLU A 371 22.19 -2.31 17.80
CA GLU A 371 22.71 -1.05 18.31
C GLU A 371 24.24 -1.07 18.19
N PRO A 372 24.87 0.05 17.77
CA PRO A 372 26.33 0.13 17.81
C PRO A 372 26.78 -0.12 19.25
N GLU A 373 27.73 -1.04 19.46
CA GLU A 373 28.29 -1.27 20.80
C GLU A 373 28.66 0.07 21.43
N PRO A 374 28.27 0.34 22.69
CA PRO A 374 28.58 1.61 23.33
C PRO A 374 30.10 1.83 23.30
N GLU A 375 30.55 2.97 22.77
CA GLU A 375 31.98 3.26 22.73
C GLU A 375 32.55 3.15 24.16
N PRO A 376 33.72 2.50 24.34
CA PRO A 376 34.22 2.23 25.68
C PRO A 376 34.40 3.52 26.48
N THR A 377 33.86 3.58 27.69
CA THR A 377 33.97 4.79 28.53
C THR A 377 35.33 4.92 29.20
N VAL A 378 36.20 3.92 29.07
CA VAL A 378 37.54 3.84 29.66
C VAL A 378 38.56 3.45 28.58
N ALA A 379 39.80 3.89 28.73
CA ALA A 379 40.89 3.47 27.85
C ALA A 379 41.36 2.05 28.21
N GLU A 380 41.37 1.15 27.24
CA GLU A 380 41.65 -0.28 27.44
C GLU A 380 42.44 -0.89 26.27
N ILE A 381 43.15 -1.99 26.53
CA ILE A 381 43.76 -2.83 25.51
C ILE A 381 42.68 -3.76 24.96
N LYS A 382 42.22 -3.54 23.72
CA LYS A 382 41.21 -4.39 23.08
C LYS A 382 41.76 -5.80 22.84
N SER A 383 42.88 -5.94 22.13
CA SER A 383 43.44 -7.24 21.77
C SER A 383 44.97 -7.22 21.65
N ILE A 384 45.59 -8.39 21.75
CA ILE A 384 47.01 -8.61 21.49
C ILE A 384 47.11 -9.80 20.52
N SER A 385 47.81 -9.63 19.40
CA SER A 385 47.94 -10.68 18.36
C SER A 385 49.27 -10.60 17.60
N PRO A 386 49.97 -11.73 17.35
CA PRO A 386 49.71 -13.05 17.92
C PRO A 386 50.06 -13.11 19.42
N ASN A 387 49.36 -13.97 20.16
CA ASN A 387 49.68 -14.34 21.53
C ASN A 387 49.28 -15.82 21.73
N PRO A 388 50.22 -16.75 21.97
CA PRO A 388 51.65 -16.55 22.15
C PRO A 388 52.40 -16.00 20.93
N THR A 389 53.59 -15.46 21.14
CA THR A 389 54.45 -14.84 20.11
C THR A 389 55.87 -15.43 20.13
N SER A 390 56.59 -15.35 19.01
CA SER A 390 58.00 -15.73 18.87
C SER A 390 58.94 -14.52 18.64
N SER A 391 58.52 -13.51 17.88
CA SER A 391 59.35 -12.37 17.46
C SER A 391 58.69 -11.00 17.53
N SER A 392 57.36 -10.93 17.46
CA SER A 392 56.59 -9.68 17.54
C SER A 392 55.12 -9.89 17.90
N PHE A 393 54.49 -8.90 18.52
CA PHE A 393 53.03 -8.84 18.67
C PHE A 393 52.50 -7.43 18.44
N THR A 394 51.26 -7.37 18.00
CA THR A 394 50.48 -6.15 17.83
C THR A 394 49.53 -5.97 19.00
N VAL A 395 49.48 -4.77 19.56
CA VAL A 395 48.51 -4.35 20.58
C VAL A 395 47.51 -3.41 19.93
N HIS A 396 46.23 -3.77 19.98
CA HIS A 396 45.13 -2.86 19.67
C HIS A 396 44.59 -2.30 20.98
N TYR A 397 44.49 -0.97 21.10
CA TYR A 397 43.95 -0.32 22.28
C TYR A 397 43.07 0.87 21.91
N PHE A 398 42.11 1.19 22.78
CA PHE A 398 41.16 2.29 22.60
C PHE A 398 41.40 3.37 23.64
N LYS A 399 41.07 4.63 23.31
CA LYS A 399 41.07 5.76 24.26
C LYS A 399 39.92 6.72 23.96
N PRO A 400 38.98 6.96 24.89
CA PRO A 400 37.77 7.75 24.63
C PRO A 400 38.05 9.25 24.41
N GLU A 401 39.06 9.79 25.09
CA GLU A 401 39.35 11.23 25.13
C GLU A 401 40.78 11.56 24.68
N GLN A 402 41.05 12.85 24.43
CA GLN A 402 42.39 13.32 24.15
C GLN A 402 43.20 13.39 25.45
N ALA A 403 44.19 12.51 25.58
CA ALA A 403 45.04 12.38 26.76
C ALA A 403 46.38 11.76 26.36
N ASN A 404 47.43 11.97 27.14
CA ASN A 404 48.75 11.38 26.89
C ASN A 404 48.68 9.88 27.15
N SER A 405 48.81 9.03 26.12
CA SER A 405 48.80 7.57 26.27
C SER A 405 50.02 6.90 25.67
N TYR A 406 50.53 5.87 26.34
CA TYR A 406 51.60 4.99 25.85
C TYR A 406 51.45 3.58 26.44
N LEU A 407 52.05 2.59 25.78
CA LEU A 407 52.15 1.22 26.28
C LEU A 407 53.56 1.00 26.86
N ILE A 408 53.63 0.21 27.92
CA ILE A 408 54.89 -0.33 28.47
C ILE A 408 54.85 -1.86 28.41
N LEU A 409 55.94 -2.47 27.96
CA LEU A 409 56.20 -3.91 28.07
C LEU A 409 57.08 -4.19 29.29
N ARG A 410 56.65 -5.10 30.17
CA ARG A 410 57.40 -5.56 31.36
C ARG A 410 57.57 -7.07 31.40
N GLN A 411 58.64 -7.52 32.05
CA GLN A 411 58.83 -8.90 32.49
C GLN A 411 59.35 -8.87 33.93
N ASN A 412 58.66 -9.52 34.88
CA ASN A 412 59.07 -9.62 36.29
C ASN A 412 59.36 -8.29 37.03
N GLY A 413 58.85 -7.14 36.55
CA GLY A 413 59.04 -5.83 37.18
C GLY A 413 59.69 -4.75 36.29
N PRO A 414 60.90 -4.94 35.74
CA PRO A 414 61.54 -3.96 34.87
C PRO A 414 60.71 -3.62 33.62
N GLU A 415 60.83 -2.36 33.22
CA GLU A 415 60.36 -1.84 31.93
C GLU A 415 61.38 -2.22 30.85
N LEU A 416 60.92 -2.92 29.82
CA LEU A 416 61.74 -3.43 28.72
C LEU A 416 61.64 -2.54 27.49
N ALA A 417 60.42 -2.12 27.16
CA ALA A 417 60.14 -1.23 26.04
C ALA A 417 58.96 -0.32 26.38
N ARG A 418 58.97 0.89 25.80
CA ARG A 418 57.90 1.89 25.91
C ARG A 418 57.60 2.46 24.52
N THR A 419 56.32 2.58 24.18
CA THR A 419 55.90 3.19 22.92
C THR A 419 55.96 4.72 22.99
N PRO A 420 56.11 5.42 21.86
CA PRO A 420 55.92 6.88 21.83
C PRO A 420 54.56 7.31 22.39
N THR A 421 54.51 8.47 23.03
CA THR A 421 53.26 9.05 23.56
C THR A 421 52.34 9.49 22.42
N ASN A 422 51.08 9.09 22.51
CA ASN A 422 50.01 9.47 21.58
C ASN A 422 48.92 10.28 22.32
N THR A 423 48.55 11.44 21.77
CA THR A 423 47.56 12.37 22.36
C THR A 423 46.15 12.24 21.79
N LYS A 424 45.98 11.61 20.62
CA LYS A 424 44.69 11.53 19.90
C LYS A 424 43.72 10.57 20.62
N LYS A 425 42.41 10.78 20.46
CA LYS A 425 41.37 9.81 20.86
C LYS A 425 41.07 8.80 19.75
N GLY A 426 40.43 7.68 20.09
CA GLY A 426 39.98 6.63 19.16
C GLY A 426 40.72 5.30 19.34
N ASN A 427 40.70 4.48 18.28
CA ASN A 427 41.38 3.19 18.20
C ASN A 427 42.81 3.34 17.70
N PHE A 428 43.73 2.59 18.30
CA PHE A 428 45.16 2.61 17.99
C PHE A 428 45.73 1.20 17.89
N GLN A 429 46.78 1.07 17.09
CA GLN A 429 47.54 -0.15 16.89
C GLN A 429 49.01 0.17 17.08
N VAL A 430 49.72 -0.63 17.90
CA VAL A 430 51.17 -0.53 18.04
C VAL A 430 51.78 -1.93 18.06
N THR A 431 52.82 -2.12 17.26
CA THR A 431 53.59 -3.36 17.21
C THR A 431 54.80 -3.26 18.14
N PHE A 432 55.05 -4.32 18.91
CA PHE A 432 56.34 -4.58 19.52
C PHE A 432 57.04 -5.63 18.65
N ASP A 433 57.92 -5.17 17.77
CA ASP A 433 58.93 -5.97 17.08
C ASP A 433 60.23 -6.06 17.91
N GLU A 434 61.24 -6.78 17.42
CA GLU A 434 62.50 -7.08 18.11
C GLU A 434 62.42 -7.96 19.37
N LEU A 435 61.33 -8.73 19.58
CA LEU A 435 61.22 -9.59 20.77
C LEU A 435 62.22 -10.75 20.80
N LEU A 436 62.91 -11.03 19.69
CA LEU A 436 63.89 -12.10 19.54
C LEU A 436 64.96 -12.11 20.64
N PHE A 437 65.39 -10.94 21.12
CA PHE A 437 66.47 -10.80 22.10
C PHE A 437 66.05 -11.00 23.57
N TYR A 438 64.75 -11.04 23.87
CA TYR A 438 64.25 -11.30 25.23
C TYR A 438 64.01 -12.81 25.45
N PRO A 439 64.12 -13.34 26.68
CA PRO A 439 63.93 -14.77 26.96
C PRO A 439 62.46 -15.21 26.79
N SER A 440 62.21 -16.49 26.52
CA SER A 440 60.85 -17.05 26.58
C SER A 440 60.23 -16.86 27.98
N GLY A 441 58.92 -16.64 28.06
CA GLY A 441 58.24 -16.43 29.34
C GLY A 441 57.01 -15.52 29.27
N ILE A 442 56.55 -15.10 30.45
CA ILE A 442 55.36 -14.25 30.63
C ILE A 442 55.77 -12.77 30.66
N TYR A 443 55.05 -11.96 29.89
CA TYR A 443 55.20 -10.52 29.80
C TYR A 443 53.86 -9.83 30.08
N TYR A 444 53.93 -8.58 30.54
CA TYR A 444 52.76 -7.73 30.74
C TYR A 444 52.86 -6.48 29.87
N VAL A 445 51.84 -6.27 29.04
CA VAL A 445 51.61 -5.04 28.28
C VAL A 445 50.68 -4.17 29.12
N GLN A 446 51.16 -3.00 29.53
CA GLN A 446 50.42 -2.06 30.37
C GLN A 446 50.10 -0.79 29.59
N LEU A 447 48.83 -0.40 29.56
CA LEU A 447 48.38 0.87 29.00
C LEU A 447 48.41 1.95 30.08
N PHE A 448 49.08 3.05 29.79
CA PHE A 448 49.12 4.24 30.64
C PHE A 448 48.36 5.39 29.98
N VAL A 449 47.60 6.15 30.78
CA VAL A 449 46.94 7.40 30.38
C VAL A 449 47.24 8.47 31.42
N ASN A 450 47.75 9.62 30.96
CA ASN A 450 48.21 10.75 31.80
C ASN A 450 49.18 10.34 32.94
N GLY A 451 49.96 9.27 32.73
CA GLY A 451 50.91 8.72 33.71
C GLY A 451 50.34 7.69 34.68
N VAL A 452 49.03 7.42 34.65
CA VAL A 452 48.37 6.37 35.45
C VAL A 452 48.22 5.11 34.61
N GLY A 453 48.54 3.94 35.15
CA GLY A 453 48.27 2.65 34.51
C GLY A 453 46.79 2.33 34.59
N VAL A 454 46.13 2.14 33.44
CA VAL A 454 44.66 1.96 33.33
C VAL A 454 44.24 0.56 32.92
N ASP A 455 45.10 -0.18 32.20
CA ASP A 455 44.86 -1.58 31.83
C ASP A 455 46.19 -2.35 31.70
N SER A 456 46.15 -3.67 31.84
CA SER A 456 47.30 -4.56 31.79
C SER A 456 46.92 -5.95 31.29
N LYS A 457 47.43 -6.36 30.12
CA LYS A 457 47.21 -7.69 29.54
C LYS A 457 48.47 -8.53 29.46
N GLN A 458 48.32 -9.84 29.65
CA GLN A 458 49.41 -10.80 29.60
C GLN A 458 49.69 -11.25 28.16
N VAL A 459 50.96 -11.30 27.79
CA VAL A 459 51.44 -11.92 26.53
C VAL A 459 52.52 -12.95 26.84
N VAL A 460 52.47 -14.09 26.16
CA VAL A 460 53.42 -15.20 26.36
C VAL A 460 54.38 -15.23 25.17
N LYS A 461 55.69 -15.15 25.43
CA LYS A 461 56.71 -15.46 24.44
C LYS A 461 57.08 -16.94 24.55
N GLN A 462 56.95 -17.69 23.44
CA GLN A 462 57.43 -19.06 23.30
C GLN A 462 58.93 -19.07 22.99
#